data_AF-A0A9X2HEI4-F1
#
_entry.id   AF-A0A9X2HEI4-F1
#
_cell.length_a   1.000
_cell.length_b   1.000
_cell.length_c   1.000
_cell.angle_alpha   90.00
_cell.angle_beta   90.00
_cell.angle_gamma   90.00
#
_symmetry.space_group_name_H-M   'P 1'
#
loop_
_entity.id
_entity.type
_entity.pdbx_description
1 polymer ?
#
loop_
_entity_poly.entity_id
_entity_poly.type
_entity_poly.pdbx_seq_one_letter_code
_entity_poly.pdbx_strand_id
1 'polypeptide(L)'
;MFGKRGNDKPFSGTATLPSPPKSVAPSAEYARPAEPTANAKEPPARAPAEAPRPVERAPMARSDNYYERKTQVFAALIDTIDLSQLAKLDVESAREEIRDIVNDIVSIKNFAMSIAEQEDLLSDICNDVLGYGPLEPLLARDDISDIMVNGARQTFIEGAGKVQQTNVRFRDTQQLLNICQRIVSQVGRRVDETSPICDARLPDGSRVNVIAPPLAIDGAALTIRKFKKDKLTLDQLVSFGAISPEGAQILQIIGRVRCNVVISG
;
A
#
# COMPACT_ATOMS: atom_id res chain seq x y z
N MET A 1 30.70 -34.67 66.70
CA MET A 1 31.11 -36.06 66.96
C MET A 1 31.41 -36.75 65.64
N PHE A 2 32.60 -37.35 65.51
CA PHE A 2 33.07 -38.44 64.61
C PHE A 2 32.61 -38.46 63.13
N GLY A 3 33.45 -38.60 62.09
CA GLY A 3 34.87 -38.96 62.00
C GLY A 3 35.13 -39.88 60.78
N LYS A 4 35.95 -39.39 59.82
CA LYS A 4 36.89 -40.08 58.89
C LYS A 4 36.45 -41.34 58.09
N ARG A 5 36.75 -41.31 56.78
CA ARG A 5 37.80 -42.13 56.11
C ARG A 5 38.04 -41.65 54.66
N GLY A 6 39.30 -41.61 54.25
CA GLY A 6 39.75 -41.39 52.87
C GLY A 6 40.60 -42.57 52.37
N ASN A 7 40.92 -42.54 51.07
CA ASN A 7 42.05 -43.18 50.35
C ASN A 7 41.83 -42.90 48.85
N ASP A 8 42.79 -42.80 47.91
CA ASP A 8 44.24 -42.61 47.89
C ASP A 8 44.59 -42.31 46.40
N LYS A 9 45.30 -41.22 46.12
CA LYS A 9 46.37 -41.02 45.10
C LYS A 9 46.26 -41.44 43.60
N PRO A 10 47.14 -40.89 42.71
CA PRO A 10 46.74 -40.29 41.43
C PRO A 10 47.17 -41.09 40.19
N PHE A 11 46.51 -40.85 39.05
CA PHE A 11 47.00 -41.27 37.74
C PHE A 11 47.40 -40.06 36.88
N SER A 12 48.64 -40.11 36.42
CA SER A 12 49.36 -39.22 35.51
C SER A 12 48.81 -39.28 34.08
N GLY A 13 48.86 -38.15 33.37
CA GLY A 13 48.70 -38.15 31.91
C GLY A 13 48.47 -36.77 31.30
N THR A 14 49.51 -35.93 31.28
CA THR A 14 49.58 -34.74 30.42
C THR A 14 49.84 -35.14 28.98
N ALA A 15 49.00 -34.71 28.04
CA ALA A 15 49.27 -34.83 26.61
C ALA A 15 49.10 -33.48 25.92
N THR A 16 50.24 -32.97 25.47
CA THR A 16 50.54 -31.69 24.84
C THR A 16 50.27 -31.74 23.33
N LEU A 17 49.85 -30.60 22.77
CA LEU A 17 49.79 -30.31 21.33
C LEU A 17 51.18 -30.42 20.65
N PRO A 18 51.23 -30.75 19.35
CA PRO A 18 52.29 -30.20 18.51
C PRO A 18 51.80 -29.62 17.17
N SER A 19 52.49 -28.56 16.75
CA SER A 19 52.52 -27.98 15.40
C SER A 19 53.93 -28.20 14.79
N PRO A 20 54.22 -27.80 13.53
CA PRO A 20 54.74 -28.64 12.43
C PRO A 20 56.27 -28.55 12.22
N PRO A 21 56.83 -29.21 11.17
CA PRO A 21 57.94 -28.59 10.42
C PRO A 21 57.87 -28.70 8.88
N LYS A 22 58.79 -27.95 8.23
CA LYS A 22 58.91 -27.51 6.82
C LYS A 22 59.82 -28.39 5.92
N SER A 23 59.56 -28.30 4.61
CA SER A 23 60.39 -28.38 3.36
C SER A 23 61.75 -29.09 3.28
N VAL A 24 62.01 -29.82 2.17
CA VAL A 24 63.07 -29.55 1.14
C VAL A 24 62.79 -30.35 -0.18
N ALA A 25 63.17 -29.79 -1.35
CA ALA A 25 63.16 -30.40 -2.70
C ALA A 25 64.47 -31.17 -3.02
N PRO A 26 64.66 -31.83 -4.20
CA PRO A 26 65.15 -31.12 -5.41
C PRO A 26 64.78 -31.71 -6.82
N SER A 27 64.96 -30.85 -7.87
CA SER A 27 65.40 -31.06 -9.28
C SER A 27 64.69 -32.08 -10.22
N ALA A 28 64.60 -31.96 -11.55
CA ALA A 28 64.78 -31.00 -12.67
C ALA A 28 64.15 -31.77 -13.89
N GLU A 29 63.66 -31.23 -15.02
CA GLU A 29 64.39 -30.47 -16.04
C GLU A 29 63.46 -30.07 -17.23
N TYR A 30 63.55 -28.79 -17.63
CA TYR A 30 63.34 -28.10 -18.92
C TYR A 30 62.43 -28.61 -20.07
N ALA A 31 61.57 -27.72 -20.59
CA ALA A 31 61.83 -26.93 -21.83
C ALA A 31 60.63 -26.05 -22.28
N ARG A 32 60.91 -24.79 -22.67
CA ARG A 32 60.13 -23.95 -23.62
C ARG A 32 61.04 -23.77 -24.85
N PRO A 33 60.60 -23.38 -26.08
CA PRO A 33 59.44 -22.53 -26.39
C PRO A 33 58.70 -22.83 -27.74
N ALA A 34 57.57 -22.15 -27.99
CA ALA A 34 57.22 -21.43 -29.24
C ALA A 34 55.69 -21.26 -29.39
N GLU A 35 55.25 -20.02 -29.60
CA GLU A 35 53.98 -19.73 -30.28
C GLU A 35 54.17 -19.90 -31.79
N PRO A 36 53.13 -20.35 -32.51
CA PRO A 36 52.68 -19.54 -33.64
C PRO A 36 51.15 -19.41 -33.75
N THR A 37 50.78 -18.22 -34.23
CA THR A 37 49.48 -17.77 -34.75
C THR A 37 48.81 -18.74 -35.73
N ALA A 38 47.49 -18.93 -35.64
CA ALA A 38 46.56 -18.96 -36.80
C ALA A 38 45.08 -19.11 -36.37
N ASN A 39 44.36 -18.00 -36.47
CA ASN A 39 42.98 -17.82 -36.91
C ASN A 39 42.18 -19.08 -37.33
N ALA A 40 41.09 -19.37 -36.60
CA ALA A 40 39.89 -20.03 -37.14
C ALA A 40 38.65 -19.60 -36.34
N LYS A 41 37.82 -18.75 -36.95
CA LYS A 41 36.50 -18.32 -36.46
C LYS A 41 35.50 -19.46 -36.66
N GLU A 42 34.95 -19.99 -35.58
CA GLU A 42 33.68 -20.72 -35.56
C GLU A 42 32.61 -19.84 -34.87
N PRO A 43 31.37 -19.72 -35.40
CA PRO A 43 30.39 -18.80 -34.85
C PRO A 43 29.78 -19.36 -33.56
N PRO A 44 29.64 -18.58 -32.47
CA PRO A 44 28.91 -19.05 -31.31
C PRO A 44 27.41 -19.15 -31.64
N ALA A 45 26.84 -20.29 -31.30
CA ALA A 45 25.42 -20.59 -31.39
C ALA A 45 24.57 -19.48 -30.76
N ARG A 46 23.54 -19.02 -31.50
CA ARG A 46 22.51 -18.12 -31.00
C ARG A 46 21.85 -18.74 -29.77
N ALA A 47 21.98 -18.07 -28.63
CA ALA A 47 21.13 -18.30 -27.48
C ALA A 47 19.65 -18.09 -27.88
N PRO A 48 18.69 -18.89 -27.36
CA PRO A 48 17.27 -18.67 -27.62
C PRO A 48 16.86 -17.30 -27.08
N ALA A 49 16.22 -16.50 -27.93
CA ALA A 49 15.65 -15.21 -27.57
C ALA A 49 14.69 -15.37 -26.39
N GLU A 50 14.98 -14.66 -25.29
CA GLU A 50 14.10 -14.51 -24.14
C GLU A 50 12.79 -13.89 -24.66
N ALA A 51 11.68 -14.61 -24.51
CA ALA A 51 10.35 -14.11 -24.88
C ALA A 51 10.09 -12.78 -24.15
N PRO A 52 9.52 -11.76 -24.82
CA PRO A 52 9.23 -10.49 -24.17
C PRO A 52 8.22 -10.74 -23.05
N ARG A 53 8.67 -10.49 -21.82
CA ARG A 53 7.80 -10.49 -20.63
C ARG A 53 6.62 -9.54 -20.92
N PRO A 54 5.38 -9.90 -20.57
CA PRO A 54 4.24 -9.01 -20.74
C PRO A 54 4.54 -7.69 -20.03
N VAL A 55 4.61 -6.60 -20.80
CA VAL A 55 4.75 -5.26 -20.25
C VAL A 55 3.45 -5.00 -19.49
N GLU A 56 3.52 -5.12 -18.16
CA GLU A 56 2.45 -4.72 -17.25
C GLU A 56 2.16 -3.25 -17.57
N ARG A 57 1.02 -2.98 -18.21
CA ARG A 57 0.63 -1.62 -18.57
C ARG A 57 0.43 -0.85 -17.27
N ALA A 58 1.43 -0.06 -16.89
CA ALA A 58 1.27 0.95 -15.86
C ALA A 58 -0.01 1.75 -16.20
N PRO A 59 -0.96 1.92 -15.25
CA PRO A 59 -2.13 2.75 -15.50
C PRO A 59 -1.63 4.14 -15.88
N MET A 60 -2.08 4.64 -17.04
CA MET A 60 -1.68 5.92 -17.63
C MET A 60 -1.59 6.99 -16.53
N ALA A 61 -0.38 7.44 -16.21
CA ALA A 61 -0.21 8.62 -15.38
C ALA A 61 -0.89 9.78 -16.14
N ARG A 62 -2.01 10.27 -15.60
CA ARG A 62 -2.70 11.43 -16.17
C ARG A 62 -1.69 12.58 -16.26
N SER A 63 -1.59 13.22 -17.43
CA SER A 63 -0.61 14.28 -17.66
C SER A 63 -0.83 15.47 -16.73
N ASP A 64 0.23 16.20 -16.36
CA ASP A 64 0.12 17.39 -15.48
C ASP A 64 -0.89 18.42 -16.01
N ASN A 65 -1.00 18.55 -17.34
CA ASN A 65 -1.99 19.41 -18.03
C ASN A 65 -3.44 19.05 -17.67
N TYR A 66 -3.75 17.76 -17.48
CA TYR A 66 -5.08 17.32 -17.05
C TYR A 66 -5.39 17.84 -15.63
N TYR A 67 -4.43 17.77 -14.71
CA TYR A 67 -4.62 18.26 -13.34
C TYR A 67 -4.74 19.78 -13.27
N GLU A 68 -4.01 20.51 -14.12
CA GLU A 68 -4.15 21.97 -14.26
C GLU A 68 -5.53 22.35 -14.77
N ARG A 69 -6.00 21.72 -15.86
CA ARG A 69 -7.36 21.94 -16.39
C ARG A 69 -8.42 21.61 -15.35
N LYS A 70 -8.28 20.48 -14.65
CA LYS A 70 -9.18 20.08 -13.56
C LYS A 70 -9.24 21.13 -12.47
N THR A 71 -8.09 21.67 -12.06
CA THR A 71 -8.01 22.73 -11.05
C THR A 71 -8.74 23.99 -11.51
N GLN A 72 -8.57 24.40 -12.77
CA GLN A 72 -9.24 25.58 -13.33
C GLN A 72 -10.76 25.41 -13.45
N VAL A 73 -11.22 24.25 -13.95
CA VAL A 73 -12.65 23.94 -14.07
C VAL A 73 -13.30 23.88 -12.69
N PHE A 74 -12.64 23.24 -11.71
CA PHE A 74 -13.19 23.15 -10.37
C PHE A 74 -13.22 24.49 -9.64
N ALA A 75 -12.20 25.33 -9.81
CA ALA A 75 -12.21 26.69 -9.25
C ALA A 75 -13.39 27.50 -9.81
N ALA A 76 -13.60 27.43 -11.13
CA ALA A 76 -14.77 28.06 -11.75
C ALA A 76 -16.09 27.47 -11.24
N LEU A 77 -16.14 26.15 -11.01
CA LEU A 77 -17.33 25.49 -10.46
C LEU A 77 -17.66 25.98 -9.04
N ILE A 78 -16.66 26.10 -8.16
CA ILE A 78 -16.86 26.66 -6.81
C ILE A 78 -17.34 28.11 -6.88
N ASP A 79 -16.78 28.93 -7.77
CA ASP A 79 -17.18 30.33 -7.89
C ASP A 79 -18.64 30.46 -8.38
N THR A 80 -19.11 29.49 -9.16
CA THR A 80 -20.47 29.47 -9.70
C THR A 80 -21.50 28.82 -8.77
N ILE A 81 -21.09 27.93 -7.85
CA ILE A 81 -22.01 27.09 -7.07
C ILE A 81 -21.70 27.16 -5.57
N ASP A 82 -22.77 27.30 -4.78
CA ASP A 82 -22.72 27.00 -3.36
C ASP A 82 -22.84 25.48 -3.11
N LEU A 83 -21.70 24.85 -2.78
CA LEU A 83 -21.59 23.42 -2.44
C LEU A 83 -22.60 22.97 -1.36
N SER A 84 -23.08 23.89 -0.51
CA SER A 84 -24.06 23.59 0.53
C SER A 84 -25.48 23.33 0.00
N GLN A 85 -25.78 23.80 -1.22
CA GLN A 85 -27.07 23.54 -1.88
C GLN A 85 -27.08 22.18 -2.57
N LEU A 86 -25.97 21.82 -3.23
CA LEU A 86 -25.80 20.50 -3.86
C LEU A 86 -25.90 19.35 -2.83
N ALA A 87 -25.41 19.58 -1.60
CA ALA A 87 -25.51 18.60 -0.52
C ALA A 87 -26.96 18.32 -0.04
N LYS A 88 -27.94 19.15 -0.41
CA LYS A 88 -29.36 18.97 -0.07
C LYS A 88 -30.14 18.22 -1.15
N LEU A 89 -29.61 18.18 -2.37
CA LEU A 89 -30.20 17.46 -3.49
C LEU A 89 -29.87 15.97 -3.38
N ASP A 90 -30.65 15.15 -4.07
CA ASP A 90 -30.29 13.76 -4.28
C ASP A 90 -29.05 13.65 -5.20
N VAL A 91 -28.35 12.52 -5.10
CA VAL A 91 -27.07 12.30 -5.79
C VAL A 91 -27.21 12.34 -7.32
N GLU A 92 -28.37 11.93 -7.86
CA GLU A 92 -28.60 11.93 -9.31
C GLU A 92 -28.83 13.36 -9.82
N SER A 93 -29.74 14.11 -9.19
CA SER A 93 -29.99 15.52 -9.55
C SER A 93 -28.74 16.39 -9.38
N ALA A 94 -28.00 16.22 -8.28
CA ALA A 94 -26.75 16.95 -8.06
C ALA A 94 -25.70 16.64 -9.15
N ARG A 95 -25.67 15.40 -9.64
CA ARG A 95 -24.77 14.99 -10.73
C ARG A 95 -25.17 15.61 -12.06
N GLU A 96 -26.47 15.76 -12.34
CA GLU A 96 -26.96 16.43 -13.54
C GLU A 96 -26.65 17.93 -13.53
N GLU A 97 -26.88 18.63 -12.41
CA GLU A 97 -26.54 20.05 -12.30
C GLU A 97 -25.02 20.28 -12.47
N ILE A 98 -24.19 19.45 -11.84
CA ILE A 98 -22.72 19.52 -12.01
C ILE A 98 -22.34 19.26 -13.47
N ARG A 99 -23.00 18.33 -14.16
CA ARG A 99 -22.74 18.03 -15.57
C ARG A 99 -22.96 19.25 -16.45
N ASP A 100 -24.11 19.91 -16.31
CA ASP A 100 -24.49 21.04 -17.14
C ASP A 100 -23.52 22.21 -16.94
N ILE A 101 -23.16 22.50 -15.68
CA ILE A 101 -22.25 23.60 -15.35
C ILE A 101 -20.82 23.29 -15.83
N VAL A 102 -20.35 22.05 -15.71
CA VAL A 102 -19.04 21.67 -16.26
C VAL A 102 -19.02 21.82 -17.78
N ASN A 103 -20.10 21.44 -18.47
CA ASN A 103 -20.21 21.61 -19.93
C ASN A 103 -20.17 23.09 -20.33
N ASP A 104 -20.85 23.96 -19.58
CA ASP A 104 -20.84 25.40 -19.80
C ASP A 104 -19.45 25.99 -19.57
N ILE A 105 -18.78 25.61 -18.48
CA ILE A 105 -17.41 26.08 -18.17
C ILE A 105 -16.42 25.64 -19.24
N VAL A 106 -16.49 24.38 -19.69
CA VAL A 106 -15.62 23.85 -20.76
C VAL A 106 -15.83 24.61 -22.06
N SER A 107 -17.08 24.93 -22.39
CA SER A 107 -17.45 25.71 -23.57
C SER A 107 -16.95 27.16 -23.50
N ILE A 108 -17.13 27.83 -22.36
CA ILE A 108 -16.73 29.23 -22.14
C ILE A 108 -15.20 29.39 -22.13
N LYS A 109 -14.49 28.48 -21.46
CA LYS A 109 -13.02 28.52 -21.35
C LYS A 109 -12.30 27.99 -22.60
N ASN A 110 -13.06 27.45 -23.56
CA ASN A 110 -12.57 26.87 -24.83
C ASN A 110 -11.45 25.84 -24.62
N PHE A 111 -11.64 24.94 -23.65
CA PHE A 111 -10.67 23.88 -23.41
C PHE A 111 -10.71 22.85 -24.54
N ALA A 112 -9.59 22.67 -25.23
CA ALA A 112 -9.44 21.61 -26.23
C ALA A 112 -9.28 20.26 -25.54
N MET A 113 -10.38 19.52 -25.38
CA MET A 113 -10.41 18.17 -24.82
C MET A 113 -11.36 17.26 -25.60
N SER A 114 -11.10 15.96 -25.58
CA SER A 114 -12.00 14.96 -26.16
C SER A 114 -13.23 14.73 -25.28
N ILE A 115 -14.31 14.21 -25.87
CA ILE A 115 -15.53 13.86 -25.14
C ILE A 115 -15.23 12.87 -24.00
N ALA A 116 -14.35 11.91 -24.22
CA ALA A 116 -13.93 10.95 -23.20
C ALA A 116 -13.19 11.62 -22.02
N GLU A 117 -12.29 12.58 -22.29
CA GLU A 117 -11.61 13.33 -21.23
C GLU A 117 -12.59 14.20 -20.43
N GLN A 118 -13.65 14.71 -21.08
CA GLN A 118 -14.66 15.53 -20.44
C GLN A 118 -15.56 14.68 -19.52
N GLU A 119 -15.94 13.48 -19.94
CA GLU A 119 -16.67 12.53 -19.10
C GLU A 119 -15.83 12.07 -17.89
N ASP A 120 -14.54 11.79 -18.10
CA ASP A 120 -13.60 11.48 -17.03
C ASP A 120 -13.48 12.63 -16.03
N LEU A 121 -13.35 13.86 -16.53
CA LEU A 121 -13.26 15.06 -15.70
C LEU A 121 -14.55 15.29 -14.90
N LEU A 122 -15.71 15.08 -15.53
CA LEU A 122 -17.00 15.16 -14.86
C LEU A 122 -17.11 14.12 -13.76
N SER A 123 -16.78 12.85 -14.03
CA SER A 123 -16.81 11.80 -13.01
C SER A 123 -15.86 12.13 -11.85
N ASP A 124 -14.68 12.64 -12.16
CA ASP A 124 -13.69 13.10 -11.19
C ASP A 124 -14.23 14.23 -10.29
N ILE A 125 -14.91 15.22 -10.87
CA ILE A 125 -15.50 16.36 -10.14
C ILE A 125 -16.68 15.90 -9.31
N CYS A 126 -17.56 15.06 -9.85
CA CYS A 126 -18.68 14.49 -9.11
C CYS A 126 -18.18 13.69 -7.89
N ASN A 127 -17.14 12.86 -8.07
CA ASN A 127 -16.53 12.14 -6.96
C ASN A 127 -15.93 13.09 -5.92
N ASP A 128 -15.36 14.22 -6.35
CA ASP A 128 -14.78 15.23 -5.45
C ASP A 128 -15.84 16.00 -4.66
N VAL A 129 -16.98 16.32 -5.28
CA VAL A 129 -18.06 17.10 -4.66
C VAL A 129 -18.99 16.21 -3.81
N LEU A 130 -19.34 15.02 -4.30
CA LEU A 130 -20.35 14.14 -3.70
C LEU A 130 -19.75 12.94 -2.97
N GLY A 131 -18.62 12.40 -3.46
CA GLY A 131 -17.99 11.17 -2.96
C GLY A 131 -16.76 11.38 -2.09
N TYR A 132 -15.83 10.43 -2.14
CA TYR A 132 -14.52 10.48 -1.45
C TYR A 132 -13.38 11.01 -2.34
N GLY A 133 -13.71 11.70 -3.44
CA GLY A 133 -12.75 12.32 -4.34
C GLY A 133 -11.79 11.32 -4.98
N PRO A 134 -10.47 11.61 -5.01
CA PRO A 134 -9.47 10.73 -5.62
C PRO A 134 -9.37 9.33 -4.98
N LEU A 135 -9.96 9.12 -3.81
CA LEU A 135 -9.91 7.84 -3.09
C LEU A 135 -10.91 6.81 -3.60
N GLU A 136 -11.95 7.22 -4.33
CA GLU A 136 -13.02 6.29 -4.75
C GLU A 136 -12.52 5.07 -5.53
N PRO A 137 -11.62 5.20 -6.52
CA PRO A 137 -11.08 4.04 -7.23
C PRO A 137 -10.31 3.08 -6.30
N LEU A 138 -9.72 3.57 -5.22
CA LEU A 138 -9.00 2.74 -4.24
C LEU A 138 -9.98 2.08 -3.26
N LEU A 139 -11.06 2.76 -2.90
CA LEU A 139 -12.12 2.21 -2.04
C LEU A 139 -12.92 1.11 -2.76
N ALA A 140 -13.11 1.21 -4.08
CA ALA A 140 -13.77 0.18 -4.88
C ALA A 140 -12.98 -1.15 -4.99
N ARG A 141 -11.67 -1.12 -4.74
CA ARG A 141 -10.75 -2.26 -4.93
C ARG A 141 -10.71 -3.22 -3.73
N ASP A 142 -11.24 -4.42 -3.87
CA ASP A 142 -11.30 -5.40 -2.76
C ASP A 142 -9.93 -6.03 -2.41
N ASP A 143 -8.90 -5.86 -3.25
CA ASP A 143 -7.54 -6.37 -3.02
C ASP A 143 -6.70 -5.55 -2.03
N ILE A 144 -7.15 -4.33 -1.70
CA ILE A 144 -6.47 -3.39 -0.80
C ILE A 144 -6.94 -3.61 0.63
N SER A 145 -6.02 -3.74 1.58
CA SER A 145 -6.30 -3.82 3.02
C SER A 145 -6.28 -2.46 3.70
N ASP A 146 -5.31 -1.61 3.38
CA ASP A 146 -5.13 -0.31 4.02
C ASP A 146 -4.80 0.77 2.98
N ILE A 147 -5.32 1.98 3.19
CA ILE A 147 -5.03 3.17 2.40
C ILE A 147 -4.47 4.21 3.35
N MET A 148 -3.29 4.74 3.05
CA MET A 148 -2.61 5.75 3.87
C MET A 148 -2.31 6.97 3.01
N VAL A 149 -2.76 8.13 3.46
CA VAL A 149 -2.55 9.41 2.79
C VAL A 149 -1.75 10.30 3.73
N ASN A 150 -0.58 10.71 3.27
CA ASN A 150 0.31 11.61 3.99
C ASN A 150 0.36 12.94 3.21
N GLY A 151 -0.56 13.85 3.55
CA GLY A 151 -0.75 15.08 2.80
C GLY A 151 -1.28 14.86 1.38
N ALA A 152 -1.41 15.95 0.62
CA ALA A 152 -2.10 15.95 -0.67
C ALA A 152 -1.37 15.14 -1.79
N ARG A 153 -0.05 14.93 -1.66
CA ARG A 153 0.79 14.41 -2.76
C ARG A 153 1.20 12.95 -2.61
N GLN A 154 1.09 12.37 -1.41
CA GLN A 154 1.58 11.02 -1.13
C GLN A 154 0.44 10.14 -0.66
N THR A 155 0.09 9.15 -1.48
CA THR A 155 -0.90 8.13 -1.15
C THR A 155 -0.31 6.75 -1.33
N PHE A 156 -0.40 5.94 -0.30
CA PHE A 156 0.09 4.58 -0.22
C PHE A 156 -1.08 3.63 -0.03
N ILE A 157 -0.94 2.42 -0.55
CA ILE A 157 -1.88 1.32 -0.35
C ILE A 157 -1.12 0.11 0.15
N GLU A 158 -1.77 -0.68 0.99
CA GLU A 158 -1.31 -2.00 1.36
C GLU A 158 -2.17 -3.04 0.64
N GLY A 159 -1.51 -3.92 -0.10
CA GLY A 159 -2.13 -5.05 -0.77
C GLY A 159 -1.26 -6.29 -0.57
N ALA A 160 -1.88 -7.42 -0.22
CA ALA A 160 -1.18 -8.67 0.07
C ALA A 160 0.01 -8.54 1.07
N GLY A 161 -0.13 -7.67 2.07
CA GLY A 161 0.89 -7.43 3.09
C GLY A 161 2.10 -6.60 2.64
N LYS A 162 2.02 -5.94 1.47
CA LYS A 162 3.07 -5.05 0.96
C LYS A 162 2.53 -3.64 0.74
N VAL A 163 3.25 -2.66 1.27
CA VAL A 163 2.96 -1.24 1.07
C VAL A 163 3.54 -0.77 -0.26
N GLN A 164 2.72 -0.09 -1.06
CA GLN A 164 3.08 0.43 -2.37
C GLN A 164 2.57 1.87 -2.51
N GLN A 165 3.39 2.73 -3.12
CA GLN A 165 2.97 4.09 -3.44
C GLN A 165 2.06 4.07 -4.68
N THR A 166 0.98 4.85 -4.63
CA THR A 166 0.04 4.99 -5.75
C THR A 166 0.29 6.28 -6.53
N ASN A 167 -0.29 6.32 -7.74
CA ASN A 167 -0.32 7.53 -8.57
C ASN A 167 -1.49 8.46 -8.22
N VAL A 168 -2.32 8.11 -7.24
CA VAL A 168 -3.44 8.93 -6.80
C VAL A 168 -2.89 10.13 -6.03
N ARG A 169 -3.35 11.33 -6.39
CA ARG A 169 -2.97 12.58 -5.77
C ARG A 169 -4.19 13.46 -5.58
N PHE A 170 -4.19 14.19 -4.48
CA PHE A 170 -5.09 15.31 -4.27
C PHE A 170 -4.51 16.54 -4.96
N ARG A 171 -5.38 17.46 -5.31
CA ARG A 171 -5.05 18.75 -5.92
C ARG A 171 -4.27 19.63 -4.96
N ASP A 172 -4.77 19.75 -3.74
CA ASP A 172 -4.20 20.57 -2.68
C ASP A 172 -4.57 20.01 -1.30
N THR A 173 -3.96 20.59 -0.26
CA THR A 173 -4.21 20.21 1.14
C THR A 173 -5.64 20.53 1.58
N GLN A 174 -6.27 21.54 1.00
CA GLN A 174 -7.63 21.95 1.34
C GLN A 174 -8.65 20.91 0.88
N GLN A 175 -8.49 20.35 -0.32
CA GLN A 175 -9.31 19.27 -0.86
C GLN A 175 -9.25 18.05 0.06
N LEU A 176 -8.05 17.65 0.49
CA LEU A 176 -7.88 16.54 1.42
C LEU A 176 -8.60 16.82 2.75
N LEU A 177 -8.43 18.02 3.31
CA LEU A 177 -9.12 18.42 4.55
C LEU A 177 -10.64 18.39 4.40
N ASN A 178 -11.17 18.90 3.28
CA ASN A 178 -12.61 18.91 2.99
C ASN A 178 -13.17 17.48 2.89
N ILE A 179 -12.44 16.55 2.26
CA ILE A 179 -12.82 15.14 2.18
C ILE A 179 -12.79 14.50 3.57
N CYS A 180 -11.75 14.75 4.36
CA CYS A 180 -11.65 14.29 5.75
C CYS A 180 -12.82 14.79 6.61
N GLN A 181 -13.15 16.08 6.52
CA GLN A 181 -14.29 16.68 7.23
C GLN A 181 -15.61 16.04 6.82
N ARG A 182 -15.79 15.73 5.53
CA ARG A 182 -17.01 15.07 5.02
C ARG A 182 -17.16 13.66 5.55
N ILE A 183 -16.10 12.86 5.52
CA ILE A 183 -16.09 11.49 6.07
C ILE A 183 -16.47 11.52 7.55
N VAL A 184 -15.85 12.42 8.31
CA VAL A 184 -16.07 12.54 9.75
C VAL A 184 -17.48 13.09 10.07
N SER A 185 -18.00 14.01 9.24
CA SER A 185 -19.34 14.58 9.38
C SER A 185 -20.45 13.56 9.14
N GLN A 186 -20.25 12.59 8.24
CA GLN A 186 -21.21 11.48 8.02
C GLN A 186 -21.45 10.65 9.29
N VAL A 187 -20.48 10.62 10.21
CA VAL A 187 -20.57 9.88 11.49
C VAL A 187 -20.94 10.83 12.65
N GLY A 188 -21.34 12.07 12.36
CA GLY A 188 -21.73 13.06 13.36
C GLY A 188 -20.56 13.60 14.20
N ARG A 189 -19.33 13.50 13.69
CA ARG A 189 -18.12 14.02 14.34
C ARG A 189 -17.59 15.25 13.60
N ARG A 190 -16.56 15.89 14.16
CA ARG A 190 -15.88 17.05 13.55
C ARG A 190 -14.36 16.87 13.60
N VAL A 191 -13.68 17.47 12.63
CA VAL A 191 -12.22 17.57 12.58
C VAL A 191 -11.83 18.97 12.10
N ASP A 192 -11.15 19.69 12.97
CA ASP A 192 -10.71 21.07 12.77
C ASP A 192 -9.50 21.36 13.65
N GLU A 193 -9.02 22.61 13.66
CA GLU A 193 -7.83 23.02 14.42
C GLU A 193 -8.00 22.84 15.94
N THR A 194 -9.24 22.84 16.45
CA THR A 194 -9.53 22.63 17.87
C THR A 194 -9.60 21.15 18.23
N SER A 195 -10.02 20.32 17.28
CA SER A 195 -10.13 18.86 17.41
C SER A 195 -9.44 18.16 16.23
N PRO A 196 -8.09 18.13 16.22
CA PRO A 196 -7.32 17.70 15.05
C PRO A 196 -7.28 16.18 14.84
N ILE A 197 -7.68 15.35 15.81
CA ILE A 197 -7.69 13.89 15.67
C ILE A 197 -9.13 13.39 15.71
N CYS A 198 -9.49 12.54 14.75
CA CYS A 198 -10.81 11.93 14.74
C CYS A 198 -10.79 10.50 14.19
N ASP A 199 -11.50 9.61 14.86
CA ASP A 199 -11.83 8.28 14.35
C ASP A 199 -13.27 8.25 13.83
N ALA A 200 -13.45 7.65 12.66
CA ALA A 200 -14.73 7.51 11.97
C ALA A 200 -14.89 6.10 11.38
N ARG A 201 -16.11 5.80 10.92
CA ARG A 201 -16.41 4.58 10.18
C ARG A 201 -17.13 4.95 8.89
N LEU A 202 -16.67 4.38 7.79
CA LEU A 202 -17.32 4.51 6.51
C LEU A 202 -18.57 3.61 6.45
N PRO A 203 -19.51 3.88 5.52
CA PRO A 203 -20.70 3.06 5.32
C PRO A 203 -20.40 1.60 4.97
N ASP A 204 -19.24 1.32 4.37
CA ASP A 204 -18.75 -0.02 4.05
C ASP A 204 -18.22 -0.80 5.29
N GLY A 205 -18.17 -0.16 6.46
CA GLY A 205 -17.64 -0.72 7.71
C GLY A 205 -16.15 -0.51 7.92
N SER A 206 -15.44 0.08 6.95
CA SER A 206 -14.02 0.42 7.03
C SER A 206 -13.79 1.46 8.13
N ARG A 207 -12.65 1.37 8.79
CA ARG A 207 -12.27 2.28 9.89
C ARG A 207 -11.39 3.38 9.34
N VAL A 208 -11.66 4.61 9.75
CA VAL A 208 -10.93 5.78 9.29
C VAL A 208 -10.34 6.50 10.48
N ASN A 209 -9.06 6.86 10.38
CA ASN A 209 -8.38 7.76 11.28
C ASN A 209 -7.93 9.00 10.50
N VAL A 210 -8.28 10.18 11.02
CA VAL A 210 -7.91 11.47 10.45
C VAL A 210 -7.07 12.24 11.46
N ILE A 211 -5.99 12.85 10.97
CA ILE A 211 -5.16 13.80 11.72
C ILE A 211 -5.05 15.08 10.89
N ALA A 212 -5.55 16.20 11.41
CA ALA A 212 -5.49 17.51 10.78
C ALA A 212 -4.40 18.40 11.39
N PRO A 213 -3.99 19.48 10.72
CA PRO A 213 -3.19 20.54 11.32
C PRO A 213 -3.87 21.11 12.58
N PRO A 214 -3.10 21.53 13.60
CA PRO A 214 -1.64 21.70 13.62
C PRO A 214 -0.83 20.43 13.94
N LEU A 215 -1.45 19.28 14.21
CA LEU A 215 -0.72 18.06 14.57
C LEU A 215 -0.03 17.40 13.37
N ALA A 216 -0.63 17.53 12.18
CA ALA A 216 -0.05 17.06 10.94
C ALA A 216 0.70 18.22 10.25
N ILE A 217 2.03 18.27 10.43
CA ILE A 217 2.90 19.36 9.97
C ILE A 217 2.87 19.51 8.44
N ASP A 218 2.89 18.38 7.73
CA ASP A 218 2.93 18.33 6.26
C ASP A 218 1.53 18.39 5.60
N GLY A 219 0.50 18.77 6.37
CA GLY A 219 -0.90 18.75 5.97
C GLY A 219 -1.64 17.53 6.50
N ALA A 220 -2.97 17.51 6.34
CA ALA A 220 -3.81 16.46 6.91
C ALA A 220 -3.35 15.04 6.49
N ALA A 221 -3.40 14.11 7.43
CA ALA A 221 -3.14 12.69 7.21
C ALA A 221 -4.42 11.89 7.42
N LEU A 222 -4.57 10.84 6.62
CA LEU A 222 -5.76 9.99 6.60
C LEU A 222 -5.34 8.53 6.45
N THR A 223 -5.81 7.67 7.35
CA THR A 223 -5.61 6.22 7.23
C THR A 223 -6.97 5.54 7.19
N ILE A 224 -7.22 4.74 6.15
CA ILE A 224 -8.43 3.94 5.99
C ILE A 224 -8.03 2.48 6.05
N ARG A 225 -8.52 1.78 7.08
CA ARG A 225 -8.37 0.33 7.23
C ARG A 225 -9.62 -0.34 6.69
N LYS A 226 -9.49 -0.97 5.53
CA LYS A 226 -10.63 -1.56 4.84
C LYS A 226 -11.12 -2.80 5.56
N PHE A 227 -12.44 -2.92 5.66
CA PHE A 227 -13.04 -4.14 6.15
C PHE A 227 -13.01 -5.20 5.04
N LYS A 228 -12.18 -6.23 5.19
CA LYS A 228 -12.18 -7.36 4.23
C LYS A 228 -13.57 -8.01 4.23
N LYS A 229 -14.20 -8.08 3.05
CA LYS A 229 -15.48 -8.76 2.86
C LYS A 229 -15.35 -10.27 3.08
N ASP A 230 -14.20 -10.83 2.69
CA ASP A 230 -13.90 -12.25 2.91
C ASP A 230 -13.55 -12.51 4.37
N LYS A 231 -14.45 -13.23 5.04
CA LYS A 231 -14.21 -13.76 6.37
C LYS A 231 -13.21 -14.91 6.27
N LEU A 232 -12.11 -14.80 7.02
CA LEU A 232 -11.15 -15.89 7.11
C LEU A 232 -11.82 -17.15 7.68
N THR A 233 -11.69 -18.27 6.97
CA THR A 233 -12.15 -19.56 7.47
C THR A 233 -11.11 -20.17 8.41
N LEU A 234 -11.53 -21.09 9.26
CA LEU A 234 -10.61 -21.78 10.16
C LEU A 234 -9.55 -22.59 9.37
N ASP A 235 -9.95 -23.17 8.24
CA ASP A 235 -9.03 -23.89 7.35
C ASP A 235 -7.97 -22.95 6.76
N GLN A 236 -8.36 -21.72 6.40
CA GLN A 236 -7.41 -20.70 5.95
C GLN A 236 -6.43 -20.32 7.06
N LEU A 237 -6.90 -20.16 8.30
CA LEU A 237 -6.02 -19.87 9.45
C LEU A 237 -4.99 -20.97 9.69
N VAL A 238 -5.39 -22.25 9.53
CA VAL A 238 -4.46 -23.38 9.58
C VAL A 238 -3.45 -23.31 8.43
N SER A 239 -3.92 -23.03 7.21
CA SER A 239 -3.04 -22.91 6.03
C SER A 239 -2.02 -21.77 6.14
N PHE A 240 -2.39 -20.68 6.81
CA PHE A 240 -1.50 -19.55 7.10
C PHE A 240 -0.54 -19.81 8.26
N GLY A 241 -0.66 -20.95 8.95
CA GLY A 241 0.13 -21.29 10.13
C GLY A 241 -0.22 -20.44 11.36
N ALA A 242 -1.35 -19.74 11.36
CA ALA A 242 -1.81 -18.93 12.50
C ALA A 242 -2.34 -19.80 13.65
N ILE A 243 -2.79 -21.03 13.36
CA ILE A 243 -3.22 -22.03 14.35
C ILE A 243 -2.86 -23.43 13.86
N SER A 244 -2.54 -24.35 14.78
CA SER A 244 -2.33 -25.75 14.40
C SER A 244 -3.66 -26.44 14.02
N PRO A 245 -3.62 -27.53 13.23
CA PRO A 245 -4.82 -28.31 12.91
C PRO A 245 -5.58 -28.78 14.17
N GLU A 246 -4.86 -29.18 15.21
CA GLU A 246 -5.44 -29.63 16.49
C GLU A 246 -6.09 -28.45 17.23
N GLY A 247 -5.44 -27.27 17.22
CA GLY A 247 -6.01 -26.05 17.79
C GLY A 247 -7.30 -25.62 17.09
N ALA A 248 -7.34 -25.74 15.76
CA ALA A 248 -8.56 -25.53 14.98
C ALA A 248 -9.67 -26.51 15.40
N GLN A 249 -9.36 -27.80 15.56
CA GLN A 249 -10.33 -28.79 16.01
C GLN A 249 -10.88 -28.46 17.41
N ILE A 250 -10.04 -28.00 18.34
CA ILE A 250 -10.46 -27.54 19.66
C ILE A 250 -11.43 -26.35 19.54
N LEU A 251 -11.11 -25.34 18.71
CA LEU A 251 -12.00 -24.20 18.48
C LEU A 251 -13.36 -24.61 17.90
N GLN A 252 -13.40 -25.60 17.00
CA GLN A 252 -14.65 -26.15 16.49
C GLN A 252 -15.49 -26.81 17.60
N ILE A 253 -14.86 -27.59 18.47
CA ILE A 253 -15.54 -28.23 19.62
C ILE A 253 -16.10 -27.16 20.55
N ILE A 254 -15.25 -26.21 20.97
CA ILE A 254 -15.60 -25.06 21.82
C ILE A 254 -16.83 -24.30 21.25
N GLY A 255 -16.81 -23.99 19.95
CA GLY A 255 -17.92 -23.32 19.29
C GLY A 255 -19.20 -24.15 19.30
N ARG A 256 -19.08 -25.48 19.12
CA ARG A 256 -20.22 -26.40 19.12
C ARG A 256 -20.83 -26.61 20.51
N VAL A 257 -20.03 -26.59 21.57
CA VAL A 257 -20.51 -26.65 22.96
C VAL A 257 -20.85 -25.28 23.55
N ARG A 258 -20.69 -24.19 22.78
CA ARG A 258 -20.99 -22.80 23.16
C ARG A 258 -20.26 -22.34 24.42
N CYS A 259 -18.99 -22.69 24.54
CA CYS A 259 -18.15 -22.15 25.60
C CYS A 259 -17.98 -20.63 25.43
N ASN A 260 -17.92 -19.91 26.55
CA ASN A 260 -17.53 -18.51 26.55
C ASN A 260 -16.03 -18.41 26.28
N VAL A 261 -15.67 -17.78 25.16
CA VAL A 261 -14.28 -17.62 24.75
C VAL A 261 -14.01 -16.16 24.45
N VAL A 262 -12.87 -15.68 24.97
CA VAL A 262 -12.33 -14.36 24.70
C VAL A 262 -11.07 -14.56 23.87
N ILE A 263 -11.03 -13.92 22.71
CA ILE A 263 -9.81 -13.83 21.90
C ILE A 263 -9.08 -12.57 22.36
N SER A 264 -7.90 -12.74 22.92
CA SER A 264 -7.01 -11.64 23.32
C SER A 264 -5.89 -11.50 22.31
N GLY A 265 -5.51 -10.26 22.01
CA GLY A 265 -4.42 -9.89 21.11
C GLY A 265 -3.91 -8.50 21.42
#